data_AF-A0A354Y268-F1
#
_entry.id   AF-A0A354Y268-F1
#
_cell.length_a   1.000
_cell.length_b   1.000
_cell.length_c   1.000
_cell.angle_alpha   90.00
_cell.angle_beta   90.00
_cell.angle_gamma   90.00
#
_symmetry.space_group_name_H-M   'P 1'
#
loop_
_entity.id
_entity.type
_entity.pdbx_description
1 polymer ?
#
loop_
_entity_poly.entity_id
_entity_poly.type
_entity_poly.pdbx_seq_one_letter_code
_entity_poly.pdbx_strand_id
1 'polypeptide(L)' 'MSFLTNEKLTIVGAAGMIGSNMAQTAAMMRLTPNICLYDPFALGLEGVYEEMRHCGFEGVDFTFTTDIREAFT' A
#
# COMPACT_ATOMS: atom_id res chain seq x y z
N MET A 1 16.60 8.77 -6.76
CA MET A 1 16.07 9.67 -5.71
C MET A 1 15.70 8.84 -4.49
N SER A 2 16.10 9.27 -3.30
CA SER A 2 15.75 8.61 -2.04
C SER A 2 14.26 8.73 -1.72
N PHE A 3 13.74 7.87 -0.84
CA PHE A 3 12.41 8.04 -0.26
C PHE A 3 12.36 9.28 0.65
N LEU A 4 11.16 9.85 0.85
CA LEU A 4 10.97 11.02 1.72
C LEU A 4 11.13 10.67 3.22
N THR A 5 10.63 9.51 3.63
CA THR A 5 10.76 8.97 4.99
C THR A 5 10.85 7.44 4.95
N ASN A 6 11.18 6.81 6.08
CA ASN A 6 11.08 5.36 6.28
C ASN A 6 9.93 4.98 7.22
N GLU A 7 9.13 5.95 7.68
CA GLU A 7 7.95 5.66 8.50
C GLU A 7 6.88 4.93 7.68
N LYS A 8 6.13 4.05 8.33
CA LYS A 8 5.04 3.28 7.70
C LYS A 8 3.91 4.22 7.26
N LEU A 9 3.46 4.07 6.01
CA LEU A 9 2.27 4.72 5.48
C LEU A 9 1.16 3.69 5.33
N THR A 10 0.04 3.87 6.03
CA THR A 10 -1.13 2.99 5.94
C THR A 10 -2.24 3.64 5.12
N ILE A 11 -2.70 2.96 4.07
CA ILE A 11 -3.86 3.36 3.26
C ILE A 11 -5.07 2.55 3.72
N VAL A 12 -6.04 3.21 4.35
CA VAL A 12 -7.32 2.61 4.77
C VAL A 12 -8.35 2.74 3.65
N GLY A 13 -9.03 1.65 3.30
CA GLY A 13 -9.94 1.61 2.16
C GLY A 13 -9.21 1.31 0.85
N ALA A 14 -8.11 0.55 0.91
CA ALA A 14 -7.20 0.31 -0.20
C ALA A 14 -7.80 -0.55 -1.32
N ALA A 15 -8.86 -1.33 -1.07
CA ALA A 15 -9.51 -2.14 -2.10
C ALA A 15 -10.45 -1.31 -3.01
N GLY A 16 -10.76 -0.07 -2.63
CA GLY A 16 -11.58 0.83 -3.43
C GLY A 16 -10.80 1.52 -4.55
N MET A 17 -11.51 2.03 -5.57
CA MET A 17 -10.91 2.72 -6.72
C MET A 17 -10.00 3.90 -6.35
N ILE A 18 -10.33 4.62 -5.27
CA ILE A 18 -9.51 5.74 -4.79
C ILE A 18 -8.30 5.22 -4.01
N GLY A 19 -8.51 4.27 -3.09
CA GLY A 19 -7.44 3.74 -2.24
C GLY A 19 -6.35 3.02 -3.04
N SER A 20 -6.73 2.25 -4.06
CA SER A 20 -5.78 1.59 -4.96
C SER A 20 -4.95 2.60 -5.76
N ASN A 21 -5.58 3.66 -6.26
CA ASN A 21 -4.87 4.74 -6.94
C ASN A 21 -3.94 5.53 -5.99
N MET A 22 -4.34 5.73 -4.73
CA MET A 22 -3.48 6.32 -3.70
C MET A 22 -2.24 5.44 -3.42
N ALA A 23 -2.40 4.12 -3.34
CA ALA A 23 -1.27 3.19 -3.17
C ALA A 23 -0.26 3.30 -4.30
N GLN A 24 -0.73 3.28 -5.55
CA GLN A 24 0.11 3.47 -6.73
C GLN A 24 0.81 4.83 -6.72
N THR A 25 0.07 5.90 -6.40
CA THR A 25 0.58 7.26 -6.37
C THR A 25 1.65 7.43 -5.29
N ALA A 26 1.43 6.89 -4.09
CA ALA A 26 2.40 6.95 -2.99
C ALA A 26 3.72 6.25 -3.35
N ALA A 27 3.65 5.10 -4.03
CA ALA A 27 4.83 4.39 -4.50
C ALA A 27 5.57 5.13 -5.62
N MET A 28 4.84 5.68 -6.61
CA MET A 28 5.41 6.51 -7.68
C MET A 28 6.11 7.76 -7.13
N MET A 29 5.52 8.39 -6.11
CA MET A 29 6.08 9.57 -5.44
C MET A 29 7.26 9.23 -4.51
N ARG A 30 7.52 7.93 -4.26
CA ARG A 30 8.55 7.46 -3.32
C ARG A 30 8.43 8.12 -1.95
N LEU A 31 7.20 8.18 -1.41
CA LEU A 31 6.96 8.79 -0.09
C LEU A 31 7.66 8.00 1.02
N THR A 32 7.47 6.69 1.04
CA THR A 32 8.11 5.76 1.97
C THR A 32 8.29 4.41 1.27
N PRO A 33 9.34 3.64 1.61
CA PRO A 33 9.42 2.26 1.17
C PRO A 33 8.34 1.40 1.85
N ASN A 34 7.81 1.80 3.01
CA ASN A 34 6.94 0.95 3.83
C ASN A 34 5.46 1.33 3.65
N ILE A 35 4.77 0.68 2.69
CA ILE A 35 3.37 0.96 2.39
C ILE A 35 2.49 -0.21 2.85
N CYS A 36 1.53 0.07 3.73
CA CYS A 36 0.55 -0.89 4.22
C CYS A 36 -0.82 -0.61 3.63
N LEU A 37 -1.44 -1.63 3.05
CA LEU A 37 -2.78 -1.57 2.47
C LEU A 37 -3.78 -2.25 3.41
N TYR A 38 -4.78 -1.50 3.88
CA TYR A 38 -5.84 -2.04 4.71
C TYR A 38 -7.20 -1.87 4.06
N ASP A 39 -7.99 -2.94 4.09
CA ASP A 39 -9.40 -2.93 3.72
C ASP A 39 -10.12 -4.13 4.34
N PRO A 40 -11.39 -4.01 4.80
CA PRO A 40 -12.17 -5.17 5.21
C PRO A 40 -12.50 -6.15 4.05
N PHE A 41 -12.46 -5.69 2.79
CA PHE A 41 -12.75 -6.53 1.63
C PHE A 41 -11.49 -7.27 1.14
N ALA A 42 -11.21 -8.42 1.75
CA ALA A 42 -10.00 -9.22 1.51
C ALA A 42 -9.71 -9.51 0.02
N LEU A 43 -10.72 -9.96 -0.73
CA LEU A 43 -10.53 -10.37 -2.13
C LEU A 43 -10.15 -9.19 -3.03
N GLY A 44 -10.77 -8.02 -2.82
CA GLY A 44 -10.40 -6.81 -3.55
C GLY A 44 -9.02 -6.29 -3.15
N LEU A 45 -8.70 -6.37 -1.86
CA LEU A 45 -7.41 -5.94 -1.31
C LEU A 45 -6.24 -6.76 -1.87
N GLU A 46 -6.39 -8.09 -1.92
CA GLU A 46 -5.38 -8.99 -2.50
C GLU A 46 -5.16 -8.66 -3.98
N GLY A 47 -6.22 -8.39 -4.73
CA GLY A 47 -6.11 -7.94 -6.13
C GLY A 47 -5.29 -6.65 -6.29
N VAL A 48 -5.57 -5.64 -5.47
CA VAL A 48 -4.81 -4.38 -5.49
C VAL A 48 -3.34 -4.61 -5.11
N TYR A 49 -3.09 -5.44 -4.09
CA TYR A 49 -1.74 -5.79 -3.68
C TYR A 49 -0.96 -6.47 -4.82
N GLU A 50 -1.57 -7.42 -5.54
CA GLU A 50 -0.94 -8.06 -6.69
C GLU A 50 -0.67 -7.07 -7.83
N GLU A 51 -1.59 -6.14 -8.12
CA GLU A 51 -1.31 -5.07 -9.09
C GLU A 51 -0.10 -4.22 -8.69
N MET A 52 0.00 -3.82 -7.41
CA MET A 52 1.15 -3.06 -6.90
C MET A 52 2.46 -3.83 -7.01
N ARG A 53 2.45 -5.14 -6.73
CA ARG A 53 3.63 -6.03 -6.91
C ARG A 53 4.06 -6.12 -8.36
N HIS A 54 3.11 -6.25 -9.29
CA HIS A 54 3.40 -6.36 -10.71
C HIS A 54 3.91 -5.05 -11.34
N CYS A 55 3.63 -3.89 -10.74
CA CYS A 55 4.23 -2.63 -11.16
C CYS A 55 5.76 -2.57 -10.97
N GLY A 56 6.33 -3.40 -10.08
CA GLY A 56 7.79 -3.49 -9.91
C GLY A 56 8.44 -2.22 -9.35
N PHE A 57 7.77 -1.51 -8.42
CA PHE A 57 8.32 -0.31 -7.79
C PHE A 57 9.58 -0.63 -6.96
N GLU A 58 10.74 -0.24 -7.48
CA GLU A 58 12.04 -0.58 -6.87
C GLU A 58 12.19 -0.01 -5.45
N GLY A 59 12.41 -0.92 -4.50
CA GLY A 59 12.65 -0.63 -3.09
C GLY A 59 11.40 -0.30 -2.27
N VAL A 60 10.20 -0.48 -2.83
CA VAL A 60 8.94 -0.39 -2.07
C VAL A 60 8.59 -1.77 -1.52
N ASP A 61 8.32 -1.85 -0.23
CA ASP A 61 7.81 -3.01 0.49
C ASP A 61 6.31 -2.79 0.78
N PHE A 62 5.48 -3.45 -0.03
CA PHE A 62 4.05 -3.46 0.20
C PHE A 62 3.68 -4.57 1.18
N THR A 63 2.84 -4.24 2.15
CA THR A 63 2.13 -5.20 3.00
C THR A 63 0.63 -4.98 2.86
N PHE A 64 -0.17 -6.00 3.11
CA PHE A 64 -1.62 -5.85 3.19
C PHE A 64 -2.19 -6.67 4.34
N THR A 65 -3.28 -6.19 4.93
CA THR A 65 -3.98 -6.89 6.02
C THR A 65 -5.44 -6.45 6.08
N THR A 66 -6.30 -7.36 6.56
CA THR A 66 -7.69 -7.05 6.90
C THR A 66 -7.88 -6.82 8.41
N ASP A 67 -6.80 -6.94 9.20
CA ASP A 67 -6.78 -6.61 10.62
C ASP A 67 -6.36 -5.15 10.83
N ILE A 68 -7.27 -4.34 11.39
CA ILE A 68 -7.02 -2.93 11.65
C ILE A 68 -5.88 -2.71 12.65
N ARG A 69 -5.67 -3.61 13.60
CA ARG A 69 -4.57 -3.50 14.57
C ARG A 69 -3.24 -3.64 13.84
N GLU A 70 -3.08 -4.67 13.03
CA GLU A 70 -1.85 -4.90 12.24
C GLU A 70 -1.56 -3.73 11.29
N ALA A 71 -2.61 -3.13 10.71
CA ALA A 71 -2.47 -1.97 9.84
C ALA A 71 -1.85 -0.75 10.54
N PHE A 72 -2.08 -0.59 11.85
CA PHE A 72 -1.64 0.57 12.64
C PHE A 72 -0.50 0.29 13.64
N THR A 73 0.03 -0.93 13.68
CA THR A 73 1.27 -1.29 14.41
C THR A 73 2.46 -1.44 13.48
#